data_AF-A0A067M929-F1
#
_entry.id   AF-A0A067M929-F1
#
_cell.length_a   1.000
_cell.length_b   1.000
_cell.length_c   1.000
_cell.angle_alpha   90.00
_cell.angle_beta   90.00
_cell.angle_gamma   90.00
#
_symmetry.space_group_name_H-M   'P 1'
#
loop_
_entity.id
_entity.type
_entity.pdbx_description
1 polymer ?
#
loop_
_entity_poly.entity_id
_entity_poly.type
_entity_poly.pdbx_seq_one_letter_code
_entity_poly.pdbx_strand_id
1 'polypeptide(L)'
;INPTSFTPSKRIRLMCSALEKTSGSFLVSESPLLSAEMIDAPVLEGPPPLPAPDWSLIESNPARQSCADLKIRNKELTESLRRAKEQLAARELILEGVHAQLVVQNLYLVK
;
A
#
# COMPACT_ATOMS: atom_id res chain seq x y z
N ILE A 1 -0.32 24.50 -15.55
CA ILE A 1 -0.05 23.72 -14.32
C ILE A 1 0.32 22.31 -14.75
N ASN A 2 1.53 21.86 -14.46
CA ASN A 2 2.11 20.61 -14.99
C ASN A 2 1.68 19.40 -14.12
N PRO A 3 1.00 18.37 -14.68
CA PRO A 3 0.38 17.30 -13.90
C PRO A 3 1.37 16.29 -13.29
N THR A 4 2.67 16.39 -13.58
CA THR A 4 3.69 15.39 -13.18
C THR A 4 4.47 15.73 -11.91
N SER A 5 4.13 16.82 -11.20
CA SER A 5 4.79 17.23 -9.94
C SER A 5 4.00 16.84 -8.68
N PHE A 6 3.48 15.61 -8.66
CA PHE A 6 2.67 15.07 -7.56
C PHE A 6 3.54 14.38 -6.50
N THR A 7 4.44 15.12 -5.86
CA THR A 7 5.28 14.58 -4.78
C THR A 7 4.48 14.48 -3.45
N PRO A 8 4.79 13.50 -2.58
CA PRO A 8 4.13 13.32 -1.28
C PRO A 8 4.09 14.61 -0.44
N SER A 9 5.14 15.42 -0.49
CA SER A 9 5.27 16.70 0.21
C SER A 9 4.24 17.76 -0.21
N LYS A 10 3.66 17.67 -1.41
CA LYS A 10 2.58 18.57 -1.85
C LYS A 10 1.22 18.12 -1.31
N ARG A 11 0.99 16.80 -1.20
CA ARG A 11 -0.22 16.24 -0.57
C ARG A 11 -0.27 16.54 0.93
N ILE A 12 0.86 16.44 1.62
CA ILE A 12 0.96 16.77 3.06
C ILE A 12 0.59 18.23 3.30
N ARG A 13 1.16 19.18 2.54
CA ARG A 13 0.81 20.60 2.67
C ARG A 13 -0.67 20.86 2.43
N LEU A 14 -1.27 20.19 1.43
CA LEU A 14 -2.69 20.31 1.15
C LEU A 14 -3.53 19.76 2.32
N MET A 15 -3.15 18.61 2.88
CA MET A 15 -3.80 18.00 4.04
C MET A 15 -3.72 18.91 5.27
N CYS A 16 -2.53 19.42 5.63
CA CYS A 16 -2.36 20.36 6.74
C CYS A 16 -3.24 21.61 6.54
N SER A 17 -3.23 22.20 5.34
CA SER A 17 -4.07 23.37 5.03
C SER A 17 -5.58 23.09 5.08
N ALA A 18 -5.99 21.84 4.87
CA ALA A 18 -7.38 21.42 4.99
C ALA A 18 -7.76 21.20 6.46
N LEU A 19 -6.86 20.60 7.26
CA LEU A 19 -7.03 20.40 8.70
C LEU A 19 -7.09 21.74 9.47
N GLU A 20 -6.26 22.72 9.09
CA GLU A 20 -6.30 24.08 9.65
C GLU A 20 -7.66 24.78 9.43
N LYS A 21 -8.39 24.40 8.37
CA LYS A 21 -9.70 24.98 8.02
C LYS A 21 -10.88 24.24 8.65
N THR A 22 -10.65 23.12 9.33
CA THR A 22 -11.69 22.38 10.03
C THR A 22 -11.76 22.81 11.49
N SER A 23 -12.87 23.41 11.90
CA SER A 23 -13.17 23.71 13.30
C SER A 23 -13.72 22.45 13.99
N GLY A 24 -12.84 21.51 14.32
CA GLY A 24 -13.16 20.30 15.07
C GLY A 24 -12.33 20.21 16.36
N SER A 25 -12.91 19.68 17.43
CA SER A 25 -12.18 19.35 18.66
C SER A 25 -11.22 18.20 18.36
N PHE A 26 -9.96 18.52 18.10
CA PHE A 26 -8.91 17.52 18.08
C PHE A 26 -8.66 17.05 19.52
N LEU A 27 -8.47 15.75 19.70
CA LEU A 27 -7.84 15.21 20.91
C LEU A 27 -6.37 15.66 20.88
N VAL A 28 -6.13 16.94 21.13
CA VAL A 28 -4.82 17.46 21.46
C VAL A 28 -4.56 16.94 22.86
N SER A 29 -3.67 15.96 22.98
CA SER A 29 -3.19 15.51 24.29
C SER A 29 -2.77 16.74 25.09
N GLU A 30 -3.20 16.84 26.35
CA GLU A 30 -2.76 17.93 27.25
C GLU A 30 -1.24 17.91 27.46
N SER A 31 -0.59 16.79 27.18
CA SER A 31 0.85 16.69 26.97
C SER A 31 1.19 16.93 25.49
N PRO A 32 1.62 18.16 25.10
CA PRO A 32 2.15 18.38 23.77
C PRO A 32 3.38 17.49 23.57
N LEU A 33 3.42 16.77 22.46
CA LEU A 33 4.62 16.05 22.03
C LEU A 33 5.75 17.07 21.87
N LEU A 34 6.76 16.97 22.74
CA LEU A 34 7.87 17.93 22.76
C LEU A 34 8.84 17.56 21.63
N SER A 35 9.51 18.55 21.01
CA SER A 35 10.53 18.29 19.98
C SER A 35 11.69 17.39 20.43
N ALA A 36 11.82 17.11 21.73
CA ALA A 36 12.80 16.21 22.32
C ALA A 36 12.36 14.73 22.33
N GLU A 37 11.06 14.45 22.13
CA GLU A 37 10.54 13.09 22.05
C GLU A 37 10.80 12.54 20.65
N MET A 38 11.68 11.54 20.56
CA MET A 38 11.86 10.79 19.32
C MET A 38 10.64 9.90 19.11
N ILE A 39 10.05 9.95 17.92
CA ILE A 39 9.13 8.91 17.49
C ILE A 39 9.93 7.62 17.34
N ASP A 40 9.41 6.52 17.86
CA ASP A 40 9.98 5.20 17.63
C ASP A 40 10.12 4.88 16.13
N ALA A 41 11.15 4.10 15.82
CA ALA A 41 11.41 3.69 14.45
C ALA A 41 10.23 2.85 13.89
N PRO A 42 9.95 2.94 12.58
CA PRO A 42 8.95 2.12 11.93
C PRO A 42 9.14 0.63 12.16
N VAL A 43 8.08 -0.03 12.62
CA VAL A 43 7.97 -1.47 12.49
C VAL A 43 7.32 -1.76 11.14
N LEU A 44 8.15 -2.10 10.16
CA LEU A 44 7.68 -2.53 8.84
C LEU A 44 7.23 -3.99 8.94
N GLU A 45 5.92 -4.19 9.15
CA GLU A 45 5.34 -5.52 9.09
C GLU A 45 5.35 -6.03 7.64
N GLY A 46 5.88 -7.24 7.45
CA GLY A 46 5.81 -7.94 6.17
C GLY A 46 4.41 -8.51 5.93
N PRO A 47 4.03 -8.77 4.67
CA PRO A 47 2.76 -9.44 4.41
C PRO A 47 2.73 -10.82 5.07
N PRO A 48 1.54 -11.28 5.51
CA PRO A 48 1.40 -12.65 5.98
C PRO A 48 1.87 -13.60 4.85
N PRO A 49 2.37 -14.80 5.20
CA PRO A 49 2.81 -15.78 4.21
C PRO A 49 1.61 -16.23 3.37
N LEU A 50 1.42 -15.60 2.21
CA LEU A 50 0.38 -15.91 1.25
C LEU A 50 0.93 -16.87 0.18
N PRO A 51 0.12 -17.84 -0.28
CA PRO A 51 0.52 -18.74 -1.34
C PRO A 51 0.89 -17.94 -2.60
N ALA A 52 2.04 -18.26 -3.19
CA ALA A 52 2.48 -17.61 -4.41
C ALA A 52 1.59 -18.01 -5.60
N PRO A 53 1.25 -17.07 -6.48
CA PRO A 53 0.69 -17.40 -7.78
C PRO A 53 1.74 -18.16 -8.61
N ASP A 54 1.25 -19.13 -9.37
CA ASP A 54 2.06 -19.85 -10.34
C ASP A 54 2.12 -19.05 -11.65
N TRP A 55 3.26 -18.41 -11.89
CA TRP A 55 3.53 -17.64 -13.10
C TRP A 55 4.00 -18.51 -14.27
N SER A 56 4.39 -19.76 -14.04
CA SER A 56 4.79 -20.66 -15.15
C SER A 56 3.62 -20.95 -16.10
N LEU A 57 2.39 -20.85 -15.59
CA LEU A 57 1.15 -21.02 -16.36
C LEU A 57 0.95 -20.02 -17.50
N ILE A 58 1.66 -18.89 -17.51
CA ILE A 58 1.57 -17.91 -18.61
C ILE A 58 2.71 -18.03 -19.63
N GLU A 59 3.77 -18.78 -19.32
CA GLU A 59 4.97 -18.88 -20.17
C GLU A 59 4.77 -19.86 -21.34
N SER A 60 3.98 -20.91 -21.15
CA SER A 60 3.79 -21.96 -22.16
C SER A 60 2.34 -22.01 -22.60
N ASN A 61 1.98 -21.41 -23.75
CA ASN A 61 0.62 -21.53 -24.32
C ASN A 61 0.64 -22.46 -25.56
N PRO A 62 0.34 -23.76 -25.41
CA PRO A 62 0.32 -24.68 -26.54
C PRO A 62 -0.76 -24.30 -27.55
N ALA A 63 -0.39 -24.18 -28.83
CA ALA A 63 -1.27 -23.79 -29.93
C ALA A 63 -2.39 -24.80 -30.23
N ARG A 64 -2.25 -26.06 -29.79
CA ARG A 64 -3.28 -27.09 -29.86
C ARG A 64 -3.36 -27.81 -28.52
N GLN A 65 -4.54 -27.81 -27.92
CA GLN A 65 -4.85 -28.49 -26.67
C GLN A 65 -6.19 -29.22 -26.84
N SER A 66 -6.36 -30.34 -26.14
CA SER A 66 -7.69 -30.94 -26.05
C SER A 66 -8.61 -30.04 -25.22
N CYS A 67 -9.92 -30.18 -25.40
CA CYS A 67 -10.91 -29.45 -24.59
C CYS A 67 -10.76 -29.77 -23.09
N ALA A 68 -10.34 -30.99 -22.74
CA ALA A 68 -10.09 -31.39 -21.36
C ALA A 68 -8.89 -30.64 -20.77
N ASP A 69 -7.77 -30.58 -21.50
CA ASP A 69 -6.55 -29.89 -21.06
C ASP A 69 -6.79 -28.39 -20.90
N LEU A 70 -7.56 -27.79 -21.81
CA LEU A 70 -7.92 -26.37 -21.74
C LEU A 70 -8.74 -26.08 -20.46
N LYS A 71 -9.67 -26.96 -20.08
CA LYS A 71 -10.48 -26.79 -18.86
C LYS A 71 -9.63 -26.90 -17.60
N ILE A 72 -8.68 -27.83 -17.56
CA ILE A 72 -7.76 -27.99 -16.43
C ILE A 72 -6.91 -26.71 -16.30
N ARG A 73 -6.28 -26.30 -17.39
CA ARG A 73 -5.46 -25.09 -17.43
C ARG A 73 -6.23 -23.83 -17.04
N ASN A 74 -7.48 -23.69 -17.47
CA ASN A 74 -8.30 -22.54 -17.10
C ASN A 74 -8.60 -22.51 -15.59
N LYS A 75 -8.81 -23.67 -14.96
CA LYS A 75 -8.95 -23.77 -13.50
C LYS A 75 -7.66 -23.36 -12.79
N GLU A 76 -6.52 -23.86 -13.25
CA GLU A 76 -5.20 -23.53 -12.67
C GLU A 76 -4.89 -22.04 -12.80
N LEU A 77 -5.13 -21.46 -13.98
CA LEU A 77 -4.97 -20.02 -14.22
C LEU A 77 -5.90 -19.18 -13.34
N THR A 78 -7.15 -19.61 -13.17
CA THR A 78 -8.13 -18.91 -12.32
C THR A 78 -7.68 -18.90 -10.87
N GLU A 79 -7.20 -20.03 -10.38
CA GLU A 79 -6.70 -20.18 -9.02
C GLU A 79 -5.40 -19.38 -8.79
N SER A 80 -4.47 -19.41 -9.75
CA SER A 80 -3.25 -18.59 -9.72
C SER A 80 -3.58 -17.09 -9.71
N LEU A 81 -4.55 -16.66 -10.54
CA LEU A 81 -5.01 -15.28 -10.57
C LEU A 81 -5.65 -14.84 -9.25
N ARG A 82 -6.43 -15.72 -8.61
CA ARG A 82 -7.01 -15.47 -7.29
C ARG A 82 -5.90 -15.19 -6.26
N ARG A 83 -4.86 -16.01 -6.23
CA ARG A 83 -3.70 -15.84 -5.34
C ARG A 83 -2.94 -14.54 -5.62
N ALA A 84 -2.73 -14.21 -6.88
CA ALA A 84 -2.09 -12.94 -7.27
C ALA A 84 -2.89 -11.73 -6.76
N LYS A 85 -4.23 -11.78 -6.86
CA LYS A 85 -5.11 -10.71 -6.35
C LYS A 85 -5.01 -10.56 -4.83
N GLU A 86 -4.98 -11.66 -4.10
CA GLU A 86 -4.82 -11.65 -2.64
C GLU A 86 -3.47 -11.07 -2.22
N GLN A 87 -2.39 -11.45 -2.91
CA GLN A 87 -1.07 -10.87 -2.67
C GLN A 87 -1.02 -9.38 -2.98
N LEU A 88 -1.66 -8.93 -4.06
CA LEU A 88 -1.72 -7.51 -4.40
C LEU A 88 -2.45 -6.71 -3.33
N ALA A 89 -3.61 -7.19 -2.88
CA ALA A 89 -4.38 -6.53 -1.82
C ALA A 89 -3.58 -6.44 -0.51
N ALA A 90 -2.89 -7.51 -0.11
CA ALA A 90 -2.03 -7.48 1.07
C ALA A 90 -0.89 -6.47 0.95
N ARG A 91 -0.28 -6.34 -0.23
CA ARG A 91 0.78 -5.36 -0.49
C ARG A 91 0.26 -3.92 -0.48
N GLU A 92 -0.93 -3.68 -1.02
CA GLU A 92 -1.56 -2.35 -1.01
C GLU A 92 -1.80 -1.86 0.43
N LEU A 93 -2.32 -2.73 1.31
CA LEU A 93 -2.51 -2.39 2.73
C LEU A 93 -1.20 -2.04 3.43
N ILE A 94 -0.11 -2.76 3.14
CA ILE A 94 1.20 -2.47 3.71
C ILE A 94 1.75 -1.16 3.17
N LEU A 95 1.64 -0.92 1.86
CA LEU A 95 2.07 0.34 1.26
C LEU A 95 1.32 1.53 1.85
N GLU A 96 0.02 1.38 2.13
CA GLU A 96 -0.76 2.40 2.82
C GLU A 96 -0.21 2.69 4.23
N GLY A 97 0.05 1.65 5.02
CA GLY A 97 0.66 1.80 6.34
C GLY A 97 2.04 2.49 6.29
N VAL A 98 2.90 2.07 5.36
CA VAL A 98 4.22 2.67 5.15
C VAL A 98 4.11 4.14 4.74
N HIS A 99 3.19 4.48 3.85
CA HIS A 99 2.97 5.86 3.44
C HIS A 99 2.43 6.72 4.58
N ALA A 100 1.48 6.23 5.37
CA ALA A 100 0.95 6.92 6.54
C ALA A 100 2.07 7.22 7.54
N GLN A 101 2.94 6.24 7.78
CA GLN A 101 4.08 6.41 8.66
C GLN A 101 5.09 7.45 8.16
N LEU A 102 5.38 7.47 6.86
CA LEU A 102 6.27 8.47 6.27
C LEU A 102 5.70 9.89 6.42
N VAL A 103 4.38 10.06 6.33
CA VAL A 103 3.71 11.35 6.58
C VAL A 103 3.90 11.78 8.03
N VAL A 104 3.66 10.86 8.99
CA VAL A 104 3.85 11.15 10.43
C VAL A 104 5.29 11.55 10.71
N GLN A 105 6.28 10.80 10.21
CA GLN A 105 7.69 11.15 10.40
C GLN A 105 8.05 12.53 9.81
N ASN A 106 7.50 12.86 8.64
CA ASN A 106 7.77 14.14 7.98
C ASN A 106 7.25 15.31 8.81
N LEU A 107 6.09 15.19 9.47
CA LEU A 107 5.55 16.23 10.35
C LEU A 107 6.51 16.61 11.49
N TYR A 108 7.33 15.69 11.97
CA TYR A 108 8.33 15.97 13.01
C TYR A 108 9.63 16.56 12.47
N LEU A 109 9.88 16.44 11.16
CA LEU A 109 11.06 17.01 10.50
C LEU A 109 10.82 18.44 10.00
N VAL A 110 9.56 18.87 9.83
CA VAL A 110 9.22 20.24 9.47
C VAL A 110 9.24 21.11 10.74
N LYS A 111 10.36 21.79 10.97
CA LYS A 111 10.49 22.94 11.88
C LYS A 111 10.17 24.23 11.15
#